data_AF-A0A7Y2IY77-F1
#
_entry.id   AF-A0A7Y2IY77-F1
#
_cell.length_a   1.000
_cell.length_b   1.000
_cell.length_c   1.000
_cell.angle_alpha   90.00
_cell.angle_beta   90.00
_cell.angle_gamma   90.00
#
_symmetry.space_group_name_H-M   'P 1'
#
loop_
_entity.id
_entity.type
_entity.pdbx_description
1 polymer ?
#
loop_
_entity_poly.entity_id
_entity_poly.type
_entity_poly.pdbx_seq_one_letter_code
_entity_poly.pdbx_strand_id
1 'polypeptide(L)'
;MLALIAGQGRLPAVLVDALPEMPYIASPEGFDPDFLVPDRRFRLEHLGTVIEELKALGVTEVCFAGSVTRPAVDPAEIDAATLPLVPRIMAALQQGDDSALRVLLAIFEEAGLKIVAANELSSALLPIAGVYTARRTEEHHKRDAERAAAVIAGLGALDIGQSCVVKGGQVL
;
A
#
# COMPACT_ATOMS: atom_id res chain seq x y z
N MET A 1 14.28 -12.59 6.54
CA MET A 1 14.73 -11.30 5.94
C MET A 1 13.51 -10.59 5.39
N LEU A 2 13.39 -9.29 5.64
CA LEU A 2 12.28 -8.46 5.15
C LEU A 2 12.65 -7.78 3.83
N ALA A 3 11.71 -7.73 2.89
CA ALA A 3 11.76 -6.82 1.76
C ALA A 3 10.67 -5.74 1.87
N LEU A 4 11.00 -4.54 1.46
CA LEU A 4 10.09 -3.41 1.37
C LEU A 4 9.81 -3.14 -0.11
N ILE A 5 8.57 -3.36 -0.54
CA ILE A 5 8.09 -2.88 -1.84
C ILE A 5 7.71 -1.41 -1.66
N ALA A 6 8.63 -0.53 -2.05
CA ALA A 6 8.56 0.90 -1.78
C ALA A 6 7.98 1.66 -2.98
N GLY A 7 6.89 2.39 -2.75
CA GLY A 7 6.36 3.40 -3.66
C GLY A 7 6.75 4.82 -3.22
N GLN A 8 6.12 5.83 -3.83
CA GLN A 8 6.45 7.23 -3.61
C GLN A 8 6.14 7.71 -2.19
N GLY A 9 6.80 8.79 -1.79
CA GLY A 9 6.55 9.48 -0.53
C GLY A 9 7.47 9.02 0.61
N ARG A 10 7.18 9.53 1.81
CA ARG A 10 8.06 9.41 2.99
C ARG A 10 7.86 8.14 3.81
N LEU A 11 6.74 7.44 3.65
CA LEU A 11 6.40 6.29 4.48
C LEU A 11 7.48 5.18 4.43
N PRO A 12 8.04 4.82 3.25
CA PRO A 12 9.12 3.85 3.19
C PRO A 12 10.33 4.22 4.05
N ALA A 13 10.79 5.48 3.99
CA ALA A 13 11.90 5.97 4.81
C ALA A 13 11.62 5.85 6.31
N VAL A 14 10.42 6.27 6.74
CA VAL A 14 9.99 6.18 8.14
C VAL A 14 9.97 4.73 8.64
N LEU A 15 9.59 3.78 7.79
CA LEU A 15 9.61 2.37 8.14
C LEU A 15 11.04 1.84 8.26
N VAL A 16 11.91 2.15 7.29
CA VAL A 16 13.32 1.74 7.32
C VAL A 16 14.00 2.27 8.58
N ASP A 17 13.78 3.53 8.95
CA ASP A 17 14.33 4.15 10.16
C ASP A 17 13.86 3.47 11.47
N ALA A 18 12.70 2.80 11.45
CA ALA A 18 12.15 2.10 12.61
C ALA A 18 12.61 0.64 12.72
N LEU A 19 13.22 0.08 11.66
CA LEU A 19 13.64 -1.32 11.63
C LEU A 19 15.02 -1.52 12.28
N PRO A 20 15.24 -2.65 12.97
CA PRO A 20 16.54 -2.98 13.55
C PRO A 20 17.60 -3.34 12.50
N GLU A 21 17.17 -3.83 11.34
CA GLU A 21 18.02 -4.25 10.23
C GLU A 21 17.50 -3.64 8.92
N MET A 22 18.41 -3.28 8.01
CA MET A 22 18.04 -2.76 6.70
C MET A 22 17.31 -3.84 5.88
N PRO A 23 16.06 -3.59 5.45
CA PRO A 23 15.37 -4.50 4.55
C PRO A 23 15.94 -4.41 3.13
N TYR A 24 15.63 -5.39 2.29
CA TYR A 24 15.84 -5.25 0.85
C TYR A 24 14.78 -4.33 0.24
N ILE A 25 15.18 -3.26 -0.43
CA ILE A 25 14.26 -2.24 -0.94
C ILE A 25 14.07 -2.44 -2.45
N ALA A 26 12.85 -2.79 -2.85
CA ALA A 26 12.47 -2.88 -4.25
C ALA A 26 11.40 -1.82 -4.59
N SER A 27 11.60 -1.06 -5.66
CA SER A 27 10.69 0.02 -6.06
C SER A 27 10.19 -0.18 -7.50
N PRO A 28 8.89 -0.02 -7.77
CA PRO A 28 8.41 0.09 -9.14
C PRO A 28 9.03 1.29 -9.85
N GLU A 29 9.41 1.15 -11.11
CA GLU A 29 9.93 2.26 -11.93
C GLU A 29 8.92 3.40 -12.01
N GLY A 30 9.40 4.64 -11.79
CA GLY A 30 8.55 5.82 -11.74
C GLY A 30 7.86 6.07 -10.40
N PHE A 31 8.09 5.20 -9.40
CA PHE A 31 7.50 5.31 -8.06
C PHE A 31 8.56 5.33 -6.94
N ASP A 32 9.74 5.85 -7.24
CA ASP A 32 10.83 5.91 -6.27
C ASP A 32 10.40 6.60 -4.95
N PRO A 33 10.76 6.02 -3.78
CA PRO A 33 10.46 6.59 -2.48
C PRO A 33 11.26 7.87 -2.21
N ASP A 34 10.73 8.74 -1.36
CA ASP A 34 11.49 9.90 -0.87
C ASP A 34 12.56 9.45 0.12
N PHE A 35 13.74 10.07 0.07
CA PHE A 35 14.83 9.88 1.05
C PHE A 35 15.41 8.45 1.15
N LEU A 36 15.06 7.55 0.22
CA LEU A 36 15.61 6.20 0.13
C LEU A 36 16.09 5.89 -1.28
N VAL A 37 17.11 5.04 -1.37
CA VAL A 37 17.59 4.50 -2.65
C VAL A 37 17.19 3.03 -2.72
N PRO A 38 16.37 2.62 -3.71
CA PRO A 38 16.04 1.21 -3.89
C PRO A 38 17.27 0.38 -4.27
N ASP A 39 17.41 -0.80 -3.68
CA ASP A 39 18.37 -1.84 -4.10
C ASP A 39 18.02 -2.35 -5.50
N ARG A 40 16.71 -2.37 -5.80
CA ARG A 40 16.18 -2.75 -7.10
C ARG A 40 15.07 -1.83 -7.55
N ARG A 41 15.19 -1.34 -8.79
CA ARG A 41 14.06 -0.80 -9.54
C ARG A 41 13.49 -1.88 -10.46
N PHE A 42 12.18 -1.95 -10.60
CA PHE A 42 11.55 -2.96 -11.44
C PHE A 42 10.34 -2.44 -12.19
N ARG A 43 10.11 -3.03 -13.37
CA ARG A 43 8.88 -2.88 -14.15
C ARG A 43 7.81 -3.81 -13.61
N LEU A 44 6.54 -3.38 -13.58
CA LEU A 44 5.45 -4.26 -13.16
C LEU A 44 5.28 -5.47 -14.09
N GLU A 45 5.65 -5.31 -15.35
CA GLU A 45 5.72 -6.35 -16.36
C GLU A 45 6.65 -7.50 -15.99
N HIS A 46 7.56 -7.28 -15.03
CA HIS A 46 8.54 -8.25 -14.54
C HIS A 46 8.29 -8.68 -13.09
N LEU A 47 7.06 -8.49 -12.58
CA LEU A 47 6.71 -8.79 -11.18
C LEU A 47 7.01 -10.25 -10.79
N GLY A 48 6.76 -11.21 -11.67
CA GLY A 48 7.07 -12.62 -11.44
C GLY A 48 8.56 -12.85 -11.20
N THR A 49 9.41 -12.25 -12.03
CA THR A 49 10.87 -12.31 -11.85
C THR A 49 11.30 -11.65 -10.54
N VAL A 50 10.70 -10.52 -10.15
CA VAL A 50 10.99 -9.87 -8.85
C VAL A 50 10.68 -10.82 -7.70
N ILE A 51 9.54 -11.51 -7.73
CA ILE A 51 9.17 -12.47 -6.68
C ILE A 51 10.18 -13.63 -6.61
N GLU A 52 10.60 -14.18 -7.74
CA GLU A 52 11.62 -15.24 -7.80
C GLU A 52 12.97 -14.78 -7.23
N GLU A 53 13.39 -13.56 -7.56
CA GLU A 53 14.62 -12.98 -7.03
C GLU A 53 14.57 -12.74 -5.53
N LEU A 54 13.46 -12.21 -4.99
CA LEU A 54 13.28 -12.04 -3.55
C LEU A 54 13.44 -13.38 -2.82
N LYS A 55 12.85 -14.44 -3.38
CA LYS A 55 13.00 -15.80 -2.83
C LYS A 55 14.44 -16.29 -2.90
N ALA A 56 15.13 -16.05 -4.00
CA ALA A 56 16.54 -16.41 -4.16
C ALA A 56 17.46 -15.66 -3.17
N LEU A 57 17.10 -14.44 -2.78
CA LEU A 57 17.77 -13.64 -1.75
C LEU A 57 17.46 -14.11 -0.31
N GLY A 58 16.57 -15.09 -0.13
CA GLY A 58 16.16 -15.56 1.19
C GLY A 58 15.19 -14.62 1.91
N VAL A 59 14.50 -13.75 1.17
CA VAL A 59 13.39 -12.95 1.70
C VAL A 59 12.25 -13.87 2.12
N THR A 60 11.72 -13.65 3.31
CA THR A 60 10.64 -14.43 3.92
C THR A 60 9.41 -13.58 4.23
N GLU A 61 9.61 -12.28 4.35
CA GLU A 61 8.58 -11.31 4.72
C GLU A 61 8.61 -10.14 3.75
N VAL A 62 7.44 -9.61 3.41
CA VAL A 62 7.29 -8.46 2.51
C VAL A 62 6.34 -7.44 3.12
N CYS A 63 6.74 -6.18 3.12
CA CYS A 63 5.89 -5.05 3.46
C CYS A 63 5.73 -4.15 2.23
N PHE A 64 4.51 -3.67 1.99
CA PHE A 64 4.21 -2.69 0.95
C PHE A 64 4.05 -1.33 1.61
N ALA A 65 4.77 -0.32 1.12
CA ALA A 65 4.75 1.02 1.69
C ALA A 65 4.93 2.10 0.63
N GLY A 66 4.21 3.21 0.77
CA GLY A 66 4.28 4.32 -0.16
C GLY A 66 3.14 4.32 -1.18
N SER A 67 3.07 5.39 -1.96
CA SER A 67 2.02 5.60 -2.95
C SER A 67 2.43 5.04 -4.30
N VAL A 68 1.52 4.31 -4.94
CA VAL A 68 1.63 3.89 -6.33
C VAL A 68 0.32 4.23 -7.02
N THR A 69 0.40 4.98 -8.12
CA THR A 69 -0.74 5.15 -9.02
C THR A 69 -0.72 4.04 -10.06
N ARG A 70 -1.88 3.66 -10.60
CA ARG A 70 -1.98 2.64 -11.66
C ARG A 70 -1.01 2.95 -12.81
N PRO A 71 0.08 2.17 -12.96
CA PRO A 71 1.04 2.44 -14.02
C PRO A 71 0.50 1.93 -15.34
N ALA A 72 0.97 2.53 -16.44
CA ALA A 72 0.80 1.95 -17.76
C ALA A 72 1.63 0.67 -17.84
N VAL A 73 0.99 -0.42 -18.22
CA VAL A 73 1.64 -1.72 -18.43
C VAL A 73 1.77 -1.92 -19.94
N ASP A 74 2.97 -2.21 -20.42
CA ASP A 74 3.18 -2.62 -21.81
C ASP A 74 3.04 -4.15 -21.93
N PRO A 75 1.99 -4.67 -22.60
CA PRO A 75 1.81 -6.11 -22.74
C PRO A 75 2.95 -6.82 -23.47
N ALA A 76 3.73 -6.10 -24.29
CA ALA A 76 4.85 -6.68 -25.04
C ALA A 76 6.08 -6.94 -24.15
N GLU A 77 6.20 -6.25 -23.02
CA GLU A 77 7.32 -6.37 -22.08
C GLU A 77 7.04 -7.39 -20.95
N ILE A 78 5.87 -8.03 -20.94
CA ILE A 78 5.50 -9.02 -19.91
C ILE A 78 6.43 -10.23 -20.02
N ASP A 79 7.18 -10.49 -18.94
CA ASP A 79 8.09 -11.62 -18.90
C ASP A 79 7.38 -12.96 -18.65
N ALA A 80 8.10 -14.06 -18.86
CA ALA A 80 7.56 -15.41 -18.73
C ALA A 80 7.09 -15.74 -17.30
N ALA A 81 7.74 -15.17 -16.28
CA ALA A 81 7.39 -15.39 -14.88
C ALA A 81 6.13 -14.61 -14.48
N THR A 82 5.87 -13.46 -15.10
CA THR A 82 4.74 -12.57 -14.83
C THR A 82 3.51 -12.98 -15.64
N LEU A 83 3.70 -13.54 -16.84
CA LEU A 83 2.62 -13.94 -17.75
C LEU A 83 1.48 -14.73 -17.07
N PRO A 84 1.72 -15.70 -16.17
CA PRO A 84 0.66 -16.42 -15.48
C PRO A 84 -0.17 -15.56 -14.50
N LEU A 85 0.40 -14.46 -14.01
CA LEU A 85 -0.21 -13.56 -13.03
C LEU A 85 -1.14 -12.53 -13.69
N VAL A 86 -0.87 -12.19 -14.95
CA VAL A 86 -1.53 -11.11 -15.71
C VAL A 86 -3.06 -11.22 -15.71
N PRO A 87 -3.69 -12.37 -16.02
CA PRO A 87 -5.15 -12.45 -16.07
C PRO A 87 -5.81 -12.10 -14.73
N ARG A 88 -5.18 -12.53 -13.62
CA ARG A 88 -5.67 -12.28 -12.26
C ARG A 88 -5.53 -10.80 -11.89
N ILE A 89 -4.39 -10.19 -12.21
CA ILE A 89 -4.13 -8.76 -11.97
C ILE A 89 -5.10 -7.90 -12.79
N MET A 90 -5.29 -8.20 -14.08
CA MET A 90 -6.22 -7.47 -14.95
C MET A 90 -7.66 -7.55 -14.46
N ALA A 91 -8.11 -8.74 -14.03
CA ALA A 91 -9.46 -8.92 -13.49
C ALA A 91 -9.68 -8.12 -12.18
N ALA A 92 -8.64 -7.99 -11.35
CA ALA A 92 -8.70 -7.24 -10.11
C ALA A 92 -8.75 -5.73 -10.36
N LEU A 93 -7.96 -5.22 -11.30
CA LEU A 93 -7.92 -3.81 -11.69
C LEU A 93 -9.27 -3.29 -12.25
N GLN A 94 -10.10 -4.17 -12.81
CA GLN A 94 -11.46 -3.84 -13.25
C GLN A 94 -12.46 -3.68 -12.10
N GLN A 95 -12.17 -4.26 -10.93
CA GLN A 95 -13.04 -4.24 -9.75
C GLN A 95 -12.77 -3.07 -8.81
N GLY A 96 -11.59 -2.45 -8.92
CA GLY A 96 -11.18 -1.31 -8.11
C GLY A 96 -9.72 -1.42 -7.65
N ASP A 97 -9.23 -0.41 -6.96
CA ASP A 97 -7.83 -0.35 -6.54
C ASP A 97 -7.57 -1.21 -5.30
N ASP A 98 -8.52 -1.29 -4.35
CA ASP A 98 -8.38 -2.19 -3.19
C ASP A 98 -8.42 -3.66 -3.61
N SER A 99 -9.28 -3.98 -4.58
CA SER A 99 -9.32 -5.31 -5.20
C SER A 99 -7.98 -5.67 -5.86
N ALA A 100 -7.38 -4.73 -6.60
CA ALA A 100 -6.07 -4.91 -7.22
C ALA A 100 -4.96 -5.13 -6.18
N LEU A 101 -4.94 -4.33 -5.11
CA LEU A 101 -3.98 -4.47 -4.02
C LEU A 101 -4.12 -5.83 -3.34
N ARG A 102 -5.33 -6.27 -3.00
CA ARG A 102 -5.57 -7.59 -2.38
C ARG A 102 -5.07 -8.74 -3.24
N VAL A 103 -5.28 -8.67 -4.55
CA VAL A 103 -4.76 -9.68 -5.48
C VAL A 103 -3.24 -9.66 -5.52
N LEU A 104 -2.62 -8.49 -5.50
CA LEU A 104 -1.17 -8.36 -5.44
C LEU A 104 -0.61 -9.00 -4.15
N LEU A 105 -1.20 -8.70 -2.99
CA LEU A 105 -0.80 -9.30 -1.72
C LEU A 105 -0.89 -10.83 -1.76
N ALA A 106 -2.01 -11.36 -2.26
CA ALA A 106 -2.23 -12.80 -2.34
C ALA A 106 -1.23 -13.51 -3.28
N ILE A 107 -0.81 -12.86 -4.38
CA ILE A 107 0.24 -13.38 -5.27
C ILE A 107 1.57 -13.58 -4.51
N PHE A 108 1.95 -12.63 -3.66
CA PHE A 108 3.17 -12.73 -2.85
C PHE A 108 3.03 -13.82 -1.77
N GLU A 109 1.88 -13.93 -1.12
CA GLU A 109 1.60 -14.99 -0.14
C GLU A 109 1.67 -16.39 -0.76
N GLU A 110 1.05 -16.58 -1.93
CA GLU A 110 1.09 -17.82 -2.69
C GLU A 110 2.51 -18.20 -3.13
N ALA A 111 3.38 -17.21 -3.33
CA ALA A 111 4.80 -17.43 -3.61
C ALA A 111 5.61 -17.85 -2.38
N GLY A 112 5.01 -17.83 -1.18
CA GLY A 112 5.63 -18.20 0.09
C GLY A 112 6.18 -17.01 0.89
N LEU A 113 5.81 -15.78 0.53
CA LEU A 113 6.26 -14.56 1.21
C LEU A 113 5.18 -14.10 2.18
N LYS A 114 5.50 -14.01 3.47
CA LYS A 114 4.56 -13.51 4.48
C LYS A 114 4.38 -12.01 4.31
N ILE A 115 3.13 -11.55 4.19
CA ILE A 115 2.82 -10.11 4.20
C ILE A 115 2.89 -9.58 5.63
N VAL A 116 3.59 -8.46 5.79
CA VAL A 116 3.69 -7.73 7.06
C VAL A 116 3.11 -6.34 6.87
N ALA A 117 2.14 -5.98 7.70
CA ALA A 117 1.52 -4.66 7.64
C ALA A 117 2.48 -3.57 8.15
N ALA A 118 2.43 -2.37 7.55
CA ALA A 118 3.30 -1.26 7.94
C ALA A 118 3.20 -0.90 9.43
N ASN A 119 2.00 -0.98 10.01
CA ASN A 119 1.77 -0.71 11.44
C ASN A 119 2.30 -1.82 12.38
N GLU A 120 2.58 -3.03 11.86
CA GLU A 120 3.28 -4.07 12.62
C GLU A 120 4.78 -3.76 12.70
N LEU A 121 5.34 -3.12 11.67
CA LEU A 121 6.74 -2.67 11.64
C LEU A 121 6.96 -1.42 12.51
N SER A 122 5.97 -0.51 12.54
CA SER A 122 6.03 0.68 13.39
C SER A 122 4.65 1.07 13.91
N SER A 123 4.42 0.83 15.21
CA SER A 123 3.17 1.20 15.88
C SER A 123 2.97 2.71 15.98
N ALA A 124 4.06 3.50 15.86
CA ALA A 124 4.04 4.96 15.86
C ALA A 124 3.37 5.55 14.61
N LEU A 125 3.09 4.74 13.58
CA LEU A 125 2.33 5.16 12.40
C LEU A 125 0.84 5.38 12.67
N LEU A 126 0.30 4.76 13.72
CA LEU A 126 -1.11 4.85 14.03
C LEU A 126 -1.39 6.05 14.94
N PRO A 127 -2.46 6.82 14.67
CA PRO A 127 -2.89 7.84 15.59
C PRO A 127 -3.36 7.18 16.90
N ILE A 128 -2.82 7.65 18.02
CA ILE A 128 -3.36 7.44 19.35
C ILE A 128 -4.73 8.12 19.45
N ALA A 129 -5.68 7.49 20.16
CA ALA A 129 -6.98 8.08 20.42
C ALA A 129 -6.86 9.41 21.19
N GLY A 130 -7.51 10.46 20.72
CA GLY A 130 -7.55 11.75 21.40
C GLY A 130 -7.63 12.95 20.48
N VAL A 131 -7.53 14.14 21.08
CA VAL A 131 -7.47 15.43 20.37
C VAL A 131 -6.02 15.91 20.35
N TYR A 132 -5.44 16.00 19.17
CA TYR A 132 -4.02 16.37 18.96
C TYR A 132 -3.73 17.87 19.09
N THR A 133 -4.77 18.69 19.26
CA THR A 133 -4.65 20.14 19.30
C THR A 133 -5.10 20.69 20.66
N ALA A 134 -4.67 21.90 20.99
CA ALA A 134 -5.14 22.60 22.18
C ALA A 134 -6.64 22.94 22.11
N ARG A 135 -7.23 23.03 20.91
CA ARG A 135 -8.65 23.33 20.73
C ARG A 135 -9.48 22.06 20.91
N ARG A 136 -10.42 22.09 21.86
CA ARG A 136 -11.37 21.01 22.06
C ARG A 136 -12.46 21.02 20.99
N THR A 137 -12.94 19.83 20.64
CA THR A 137 -14.10 19.63 19.78
C THR A 137 -15.38 19.96 20.54
N GLU A 138 -16.20 20.84 19.98
CA GLU A 138 -17.58 21.08 20.42
C GLU A 138 -18.55 19.98 19.91
N GLU A 139 -19.75 19.90 20.48
CA GLU A 139 -20.75 18.87 20.13
C GLU A 139 -21.13 18.84 18.66
N HIS A 140 -21.17 20.00 17.98
CA HIS A 140 -21.48 20.02 16.55
C HIS A 140 -20.39 19.36 15.70
N HIS A 141 -19.10 19.47 16.08
CA HIS A 141 -18.01 18.77 15.41
C HIS A 141 -18.12 17.26 15.57
N LYS A 142 -18.55 16.78 16.76
CA LYS A 142 -18.74 15.35 17.01
C LYS A 142 -19.83 14.77 16.11
N ARG A 143 -20.96 15.46 15.98
CA ARG A 143 -22.06 15.05 15.08
C ARG A 143 -21.60 14.97 13.62
N ASP A 144 -20.82 15.95 13.16
CA ASP A 144 -20.26 15.93 11.80
C ASP A 144 -19.27 14.78 11.61
N ALA A 145 -18.42 14.50 12.61
CA ALA A 145 -17.48 13.38 12.57
C ALA A 145 -18.17 12.00 12.59
N GLU A 146 -19.21 11.82 13.41
CA GLU A 146 -20.02 10.59 13.44
C GLU A 146 -20.72 10.35 12.10
N ARG A 147 -21.29 11.41 11.51
CA ARG A 147 -21.89 11.33 10.18
C ARG A 147 -20.84 10.99 9.12
N ALA A 148 -19.67 11.64 9.17
CA ALA A 148 -18.57 11.37 8.25
C ALA A 148 -18.10 9.91 8.34
N ALA A 149 -17.97 9.36 9.55
CA ALA A 149 -17.61 7.97 9.79
C ALA A 149 -18.64 7.00 9.20
N ALA A 150 -19.94 7.27 9.39
CA ALA A 150 -21.01 6.46 8.81
C ALA A 150 -20.99 6.47 7.26
N VAL A 151 -20.73 7.64 6.65
CA VAL A 151 -20.63 7.76 5.19
C VAL A 151 -19.42 7.03 4.64
N ILE A 152 -18.23 7.24 5.23
CA ILE A 152 -17.00 6.56 4.79
C ILE A 152 -17.12 5.04 4.93
N ALA A 153 -17.75 4.53 6.00
CA ALA A 153 -17.98 3.10 6.15
C ALA A 153 -18.81 2.51 4.99
N GLY A 154 -19.82 3.26 4.51
CA GLY A 154 -20.61 2.87 3.34
C GLY A 154 -19.85 2.97 2.02
N LEU A 155 -19.11 4.06 1.80
CA LEU A 155 -18.32 4.27 0.57
C LEU A 155 -17.17 3.27 0.45
N GLY A 156 -16.48 2.99 1.55
CA GLY A 156 -15.36 2.05 1.61
C GLY A 156 -15.80 0.61 1.33
N ALA A 157 -16.98 0.20 1.81
CA ALA A 157 -17.54 -1.13 1.52
C ALA A 157 -17.81 -1.36 0.02
N LEU A 158 -17.90 -0.29 -0.77
CA LEU A 158 -18.14 -0.31 -2.22
C LEU A 158 -16.89 0.04 -3.04
N ASP A 159 -15.72 0.20 -2.41
CA ASP A 159 -14.47 0.64 -3.04
C ASP A 159 -14.62 1.96 -3.83
N ILE A 160 -15.49 2.87 -3.36
CA ILE A 160 -15.73 4.18 -4.01
C ILE A 160 -14.71 5.22 -3.53
N GLY A 161 -14.32 5.17 -2.25
CA GLY A 161 -13.39 6.12 -1.69
C GLY A 161 -13.23 6.01 -0.17
N GLN A 162 -12.14 6.59 0.31
CA GLN A 162 -11.68 6.50 1.71
C GLN A 162 -11.73 7.85 2.46
N SER A 163 -12.38 8.86 1.87
CA SER A 163 -12.47 10.20 2.45
C SER A 163 -13.85 10.80 2.24
N CYS A 164 -14.32 11.59 3.20
CA CYS A 164 -15.49 12.44 3.03
C CYS A 164 -15.32 13.74 3.82
N VAL A 165 -16.05 14.78 3.41
CA VAL A 165 -16.11 16.05 4.13
C VAL A 165 -17.56 16.30 4.52
N VAL A 166 -17.79 16.56 5.81
CA VAL A 166 -19.11 16.89 6.36
C VAL A 166 -19.05 18.24 7.03
N LYS A 167 -20.06 19.07 6.77
CA LYS A 167 -20.23 20.37 7.43
C LYS A 167 -21.70 20.59 7.76
N GLY A 168 -22.00 20.77 9.04
CA GLY A 168 -23.37 21.05 9.49
C GLY A 168 -24.35 19.92 9.13
N GLY A 169 -23.88 18.68 9.16
CA GLY A 169 -24.64 17.49 8.76
C GLY A 169 -24.78 17.28 7.25
N GLN A 170 -24.18 18.11 6.40
CA GLN A 170 -24.20 17.94 4.94
C GLN A 170 -22.87 17.35 4.44
N VAL A 171 -22.95 16.32 3.59
CA VAL A 171 -21.78 15.81 2.84
C VAL A 171 -21.53 16.76 1.66
N LEU A 172 -20.28 17.20 1.51
CA LEU A 172 -19.84 18.16 0.47
C LEU A 172 -19.27 17.48 -0.77
#